data_AF-A0A182EN05-F1
#
_entry.id   AF-A0A182EN05-F1
#
_cell.length_a   1.000
_cell.length_b   1.000
_cell.length_c   1.000
_cell.angle_alpha   90.00
_cell.angle_beta   90.00
_cell.angle_gamma   90.00
#
_symmetry.space_group_name_H-M   'P 1'
#
loop_
_entity.id
_entity.type
_entity.pdbx_description
1 polymer ?
#
loop_
_entity_poly.entity_id
_entity_poly.type
_entity_poly.pdbx_seq_one_letter_code
_entity_poly.pdbx_strand_id
1 'polypeptide(L)'
;MIIYSLWFATIFAAILAIHEDQIGKFDWHREYVGCVRELHMERLKGMKLPQIFVSTEANMIASLKASTGQIAWRQQLEPSSTLQLSFSSTSKCNPSYPS
;
A
#
# COMPACT_ATOMS: atom_id res chain seq x y z
N MET A 1 -14.08 41.62 27.97
CA MET A 1 -13.21 41.68 26.77
C MET A 1 -11.86 41.00 26.99
N ILE A 2 -11.14 41.31 28.08
CA ILE A 2 -9.80 40.73 28.38
C ILE A 2 -9.83 39.20 28.60
N ILE A 3 -10.86 38.67 29.29
CA ILE A 3 -10.98 37.22 29.53
C ILE A 3 -11.09 36.42 28.22
N TYR A 4 -11.85 36.95 27.25
CA TYR A 4 -12.06 36.30 25.95
C TYR A 4 -10.80 36.35 25.09
N SER A 5 -10.01 37.42 25.20
CA SER A 5 -8.70 37.53 24.53
C SER A 5 -7.69 36.51 25.08
N LEU A 6 -7.66 36.31 26.40
CA LEU A 6 -6.80 35.30 27.05
C LEU A 6 -7.22 33.87 26.68
N TRP A 7 -8.53 33.60 26.63
CA TRP A 7 -9.07 32.32 26.15
C TRP A 7 -8.72 32.06 24.68
N PHE A 8 -8.84 33.07 23.83
CA PHE A 8 -8.50 32.93 22.41
C PHE A 8 -7.00 32.68 22.20
N ALA A 9 -6.14 33.42 22.93
CA ALA A 9 -4.69 33.26 22.83
C ALA A 9 -4.20 31.88 23.28
N THR A 10 -4.80 31.32 24.35
CA THR A 10 -4.44 29.97 24.84
C THR A 10 -4.87 28.87 23.87
N ILE A 11 -6.06 28.97 23.26
CA ILE A 11 -6.49 28.04 22.22
C ILE A 11 -5.59 28.14 20.99
N PHE A 12 -5.23 29.37 20.57
CA PHE A 12 -4.35 29.58 19.42
C PHE A 12 -2.94 28.98 19.63
N ALA A 13 -2.38 29.12 20.83
CA ALA A 13 -1.09 28.52 21.18
C ALA A 13 -1.15 26.98 21.18
N ALA A 14 -2.26 26.39 21.60
CA ALA A 14 -2.44 24.93 21.59
C ALA A 14 -2.52 24.37 20.15
N ILE A 15 -3.08 25.13 19.20
CA ILE A 15 -3.14 24.73 17.78
C ILE A 15 -1.73 24.66 17.17
N LEU A 16 -0.82 25.54 17.59
CA LEU A 16 0.59 25.53 17.17
C LEU A 16 1.44 24.46 17.88
N ALA A 17 0.92 23.79 18.90
CA ALA A 17 1.63 22.77 19.66
C ALA A 17 1.53 21.36 19.03
N ILE A 18 0.77 21.17 17.94
CA ILE A 18 0.88 19.96 17.12
C ILE A 18 2.19 20.05 16.35
N HIS A 19 3.22 19.51 16.98
CA HIS A 19 4.59 19.60 16.50
C HIS A 19 4.86 18.52 15.44
N GLU A 20 5.56 18.90 14.37
CA GLU A 20 5.92 18.05 13.23
C GLU A 20 6.66 16.76 13.65
N ASP A 21 7.36 16.82 14.78
CA ASP A 21 8.12 15.69 15.33
C ASP A 21 7.26 14.52 15.88
N GLN A 22 5.93 14.66 15.89
CA GLN A 22 5.02 13.60 16.32
C GLN A 22 4.62 12.65 15.20
N ILE A 23 4.94 12.96 13.94
CA ILE A 23 4.66 12.10 12.78
C ILE A 23 5.61 10.89 12.87
N GLY A 24 5.08 9.66 12.95
CA GLY A 24 5.90 8.45 12.98
C GLY A 24 6.24 7.87 14.36
N LYS A 25 6.07 8.63 15.46
CA LYS A 25 6.39 8.15 16.82
C LYS A 25 5.29 7.26 17.41
N PHE A 26 4.03 7.53 17.06
CA PHE A 26 2.84 6.84 17.56
C PHE A 26 1.93 6.37 16.42
N ASP A 27 2.52 5.77 15.40
CA ASP A 27 1.76 5.17 14.30
C ASP A 27 1.31 3.75 14.69
N TRP A 28 0.02 3.60 14.99
CA TRP A 28 -0.61 2.29 15.25
C TRP A 28 -1.03 1.56 13.97
N HIS A 29 -0.79 2.19 12.81
CA HIS A 29 -1.22 1.69 11.51
C HIS A 29 -0.48 0.40 11.15
N ARG A 30 -1.24 -0.70 11.04
CA ARG A 30 -0.75 -1.97 10.51
C ARG A 30 -1.49 -2.32 9.24
N GLU A 31 -0.73 -2.57 8.19
CA GLU A 31 -1.27 -2.94 6.91
C GLU A 31 -1.44 -4.46 6.81
N TYR A 32 -2.64 -4.88 6.44
CA TYR A 32 -2.97 -6.28 6.20
C TYR A 32 -3.69 -6.42 4.85
N VAL A 33 -3.52 -7.58 4.22
CA VAL A 33 -4.15 -7.90 2.94
C VAL A 33 -5.53 -8.56 3.10
N GLY A 34 -5.89 -9.03 4.30
CA GLY A 34 -7.15 -9.76 4.53
C GLY A 34 -7.09 -11.22 4.12
N CYS A 35 -8.26 -11.84 3.88
CA CYS A 35 -8.37 -13.25 3.50
C CYS A 35 -7.90 -13.47 2.06
N VAL A 36 -6.91 -14.34 1.91
CA VAL A 36 -6.30 -14.68 0.62
C VAL A 36 -7.16 -15.71 -0.10
N ARG A 37 -7.55 -15.40 -1.34
CA ARG A 37 -8.27 -16.31 -2.24
C ARG A 37 -7.31 -17.09 -3.13
N GLU A 38 -6.37 -16.37 -3.76
CA GLU A 38 -5.37 -16.94 -4.66
C GLU A 38 -4.00 -16.32 -4.37
N LEU A 39 -2.95 -17.12 -4.51
CA LEU A 39 -1.57 -16.68 -4.34
C LEU A 39 -0.69 -17.23 -5.46
N HIS A 40 0.25 -16.41 -5.92
CA HIS A 40 1.22 -16.79 -6.94
C HIS A 40 2.59 -16.26 -6.58
N MET A 41 3.60 -17.11 -6.65
CA MET A 41 4.97 -16.71 -6.39
C MET A 41 5.74 -16.67 -7.70
N GLU A 42 6.22 -15.48 -8.06
CA GLU A 42 7.04 -15.31 -9.26
C GLU A 42 8.48 -14.99 -8.87
N ARG A 43 9.40 -15.75 -9.46
CA ARG A 43 10.83 -15.48 -9.39
C ARG A 43 11.26 -14.85 -10.71
N LEU A 44 11.12 -13.53 -10.79
CA LEU A 44 11.61 -12.74 -11.93
C LEU A 44 13.12 -12.95 -12.09
N LYS A 45 13.55 -13.45 -13.25
CA LYS A 45 14.98 -13.58 -13.59
C LYS A 45 15.62 -12.19 -13.58
N GLY A 46 16.48 -11.94 -12.59
CA GLY A 46 17.15 -10.64 -12.40
C GLY A 46 16.80 -9.95 -11.08
N MET A 47 15.72 -10.34 -10.40
CA MET A 47 15.45 -9.89 -9.03
C MET A 47 16.11 -10.82 -8.01
N LYS A 48 16.83 -10.24 -7.03
CA LYS A 48 17.45 -11.00 -5.94
C LYS A 48 16.44 -11.69 -5.02
N LEU A 49 15.22 -11.16 -4.93
CA LEU A 49 14.18 -11.67 -4.04
C LEU A 49 12.88 -11.98 -4.81
N PRO A 50 12.24 -13.14 -4.56
CA PRO A 50 10.95 -13.47 -5.16
C PRO A 50 9.85 -12.55 -4.62
N GLN A 51 8.85 -12.28 -5.46
CA GLN A 51 7.64 -11.57 -5.08
C GLN A 51 6.47 -12.55 -5.04
N ILE A 52 5.55 -12.31 -4.11
CA ILE A 52 4.31 -13.07 -3.96
C ILE A 52 3.18 -12.13 -4.34
N PHE A 53 2.42 -12.49 -5.37
CA PHE A 53 1.19 -11.83 -5.73
C PHE A 53 0.03 -12.52 -5.04
N VAL A 54 -0.86 -11.73 -4.47
CA VAL A 54 -1.97 -12.20 -3.65
C VAL A 54 -3.25 -11.54 -4.15
N SER A 55 -4.28 -12.34 -4.38
CA SER A 55 -5.66 -11.88 -4.60
C SER A 55 -6.49 -12.26 -3.39
N THR A 56 -7.32 -11.32 -2.95
CA THR A 56 -8.07 -11.41 -1.69
C THR A 56 -9.56 -11.41 -1.98
N GLU A 57 -10.35 -11.93 -1.05
CA GLU A 57 -11.81 -11.95 -1.18
C GLU A 57 -12.43 -10.55 -1.20
N ALA A 58 -11.72 -9.55 -0.67
CA ALA A 58 -12.13 -8.15 -0.65
C ALA A 58 -11.92 -7.42 -2.00
N ASN A 59 -11.74 -8.17 -3.10
CA ASN A 59 -11.37 -7.64 -4.42
C ASN A 59 -10.13 -6.75 -4.38
N MET A 60 -9.11 -7.15 -3.61
CA MET A 60 -7.82 -6.45 -3.57
C MET A 60 -6.71 -7.36 -4.08
N ILE A 61 -5.80 -6.79 -4.86
CA ILE A 61 -4.55 -7.42 -5.29
C ILE A 61 -3.41 -6.76 -4.54
N ALA A 62 -2.46 -7.56 -4.04
CA ALA A 62 -1.27 -7.08 -3.38
C ALA A 62 -0.02 -7.82 -3.86
N SER A 63 1.12 -7.12 -3.87
CA SER A 63 2.44 -7.73 -3.98
C SER A 63 3.14 -7.71 -2.63
N LEU A 64 3.65 -8.86 -2.21
CA LEU A 64 4.41 -9.06 -0.98
C LEU A 64 5.84 -9.48 -1.32
N LYS A 65 6.82 -8.98 -0.57
CA LYS A 65 8.19 -9.51 -0.61
C LYS A 65 8.20 -10.89 0.02
N ALA A 66 8.66 -11.91 -0.70
CA ALA A 66 8.65 -13.29 -0.18
C ALA A 66 9.57 -13.50 1.05
N SER A 67 10.58 -12.66 1.24
CA SER A 67 11.52 -12.77 2.36
C SER A 67 11.04 -12.14 3.65
N THR A 68 10.31 -11.02 3.57
CA THR A 68 9.92 -10.22 4.74
C THR A 68 8.41 -10.22 4.96
N GLY A 69 7.61 -10.66 3.99
CA GLY A 69 6.16 -10.55 4.02
C GLY A 69 5.65 -9.10 3.93
N GLN A 70 6.53 -8.12 3.72
CA GLN A 70 6.13 -6.71 3.58
C GLN A 70 5.34 -6.49 2.30
N ILE A 71 4.28 -5.72 2.41
CA ILE A 71 3.48 -5.25 1.27
C ILE A 71 4.33 -4.24 0.48
N ALA A 72 4.63 -4.57 -0.77
CA ALA A 72 5.29 -3.66 -1.70
C ALA A 72 4.29 -2.67 -2.30
N TRP A 73 3.10 -3.14 -2.63
CA TRP A 73 1.96 -2.34 -3.07
C TRP A 73 0.67 -3.14 -2.90
N ARG A 74 -0.46 -2.42 -2.83
CA ARG A 74 -1.81 -3.00 -2.87
C ARG A 74 -2.70 -2.13 -3.76
N GLN A 75 -3.66 -2.75 -4.42
CA GLN A 75 -4.67 -2.08 -5.22
C GLN A 75 -6.03 -2.71 -4.94
N GLN A 76 -6.97 -1.89 -4.51
CA GLN A 76 -8.37 -2.27 -4.36
C GLN A 76 -9.07 -2.09 -5.71
N LEU A 77 -9.79 -3.13 -6.13
CA LEU A 77 -10.54 -3.16 -7.38
C LEU A 77 -12.03 -2.99 -7.09
N GLU A 78 -12.77 -2.56 -8.12
CA GLU A 78 -14.21 -2.41 -8.00
C GLU A 78 -14.90 -3.78 -7.86
N PRO A 79 -15.95 -3.88 -7.03
CA PRO A 79 -16.66 -5.14 -6.75
C PRO A 79 -17.46 -5.70 -7.95
N SER A 80 -17.45 -5.01 -9.09
CA SER A 80 -18.16 -5.40 -10.30
C SER A 80 -17.50 -6.54 -11.08
N SER A 81 -16.29 -6.97 -10.68
CA SER A 81 -15.54 -8.02 -11.38
C SER A 81 -15.09 -9.13 -10.42
N THR A 82 -15.27 -10.39 -10.85
CA THR A 82 -14.67 -11.54 -10.14
C THR A 82 -13.18 -11.53 -10.40
N LEU A 83 -12.37 -11.36 -9.36
CA LEU A 83 -10.92 -11.43 -9.49
C LEU A 83 -10.46 -12.88 -9.72
N GLN A 84 -9.79 -13.10 -10.84
CA GLN A 84 -8.92 -14.26 -11.09
C GLN A 84 -7.54 -13.75 -11.48
N LEU A 85 -6.49 -14.24 -10.82
CA LEU A 85 -5.13 -13.89 -11.21
C LEU A 85 -4.70 -14.76 -12.39
N SER A 86 -4.52 -14.13 -13.56
CA SER A 86 -3.94 -14.79 -14.74
C SER A 86 -2.51 -14.33 -14.95
N PHE A 87 -1.56 -15.26 -14.80
CA PHE A 87 -0.13 -15.02 -15.04
C PHE A 87 0.24 -15.60 -16.41
N SER A 88 0.70 -14.76 -17.33
CA SER A 88 1.23 -15.23 -18.62
C SER A 88 2.73 -15.49 -18.48
N SER A 89 3.14 -16.75 -18.66
CA SER A 89 4.53 -17.16 -18.45
C SER A 89 5.51 -16.71 -19.55
N THR A 90 5.07 -15.96 -20.56
CA THR A 90 5.93 -15.53 -21.67
C THR A 90 5.44 -14.25 -22.31
N SER A 91 6.25 -13.19 -22.25
CA SER A 91 6.31 -12.21 -23.32
C SER A 91 7.77 -11.80 -23.55
N LYS A 92 8.41 -12.41 -24.55
CA LYS A 92 9.46 -11.69 -25.28
C LYS A 92 8.74 -10.53 -25.96
N CYS A 93 8.76 -9.34 -25.36
CA CYS A 93 8.41 -8.13 -26.09
C CYS A 93 9.42 -7.98 -27.22
N ASN A 94 8.96 -8.14 -28.46
CA ASN A 94 9.76 -7.86 -29.63
C ASN A 94 9.52 -6.38 -29.97
N PRO A 95 10.52 -5.48 -29.83
CA PRO A 95 10.36 -4.10 -30.25
C PRO A 95 10.48 -4.04 -31.78
N SER A 96 9.37 -4.26 -32.49
CA SER A 96 9.30 -3.99 -33.92
C SER A 96 9.24 -2.47 -34.12
N TYR A 97 10.39 -1.82 -34.32
CA TYR A 97 10.39 -0.47 -34.88
C TYR A 97 10.13 -0.55 -36.39
N PRO A 98 9.21 0.26 -36.95
CA PRO A 98 9.08 0.38 -38.40
C PRO A 98 10.28 1.15 -38.95
N SER A 99 10.87 0.61 -40.01
CA SER A 99 11.93 1.20 -40.84
C SER A 99 11.43 2.34 -41.70
#